data_AF-A0A221MCR5-F1
#
_entry.id   AF-A0A221MCR5-F1
#
_cell.length_a   1.000
_cell.length_b   1.000
_cell.length_c   1.000
_cell.angle_alpha   90.00
_cell.angle_beta   90.00
_cell.angle_gamma   90.00
#
_symmetry.space_group_name_H-M   'P 1'
#
loop_
_entity.id
_entity.type
_entity.pdbx_description
1 polymer ?
#
loop_
_entity_poly.entity_id
_entity_poly.type
_entity_poly.pdbx_seq_one_letter_code
_entity_poly.pdbx_strand_id
1 'polypeptide(L)'
;MINNWILIGLLSVSTYLSRVIGVEFMSGREMNPTLRMYFNYVPIAIISALIVNQILTPADGEIVISFPILIGCLATAITIKIINMFLPSVVIGIAIGILTRYFL
;
A
#
# COMPACT_ATOMS: atom_id res chain seq x y z
N MET A 1 0.13 30.63 10.12
CA MET A 1 0.44 29.39 10.87
C MET A 1 -0.77 28.81 11.61
N ILE A 2 -1.58 29.62 12.32
CA ILE A 2 -2.80 29.15 13.01
C ILE A 2 -3.79 28.40 12.08
N ASN A 3 -3.90 28.84 10.83
CA ASN A 3 -4.83 28.26 9.85
C ASN A 3 -4.51 26.80 9.50
N ASN A 4 -3.23 26.44 9.44
CA ASN A 4 -2.80 25.07 9.14
C ASN A 4 -3.10 24.12 10.30
N TRP A 5 -2.94 24.59 11.54
CA TRP A 5 -3.28 23.82 12.75
C TRP A 5 -4.78 23.54 12.85
N ILE A 6 -5.61 24.53 12.53
CA ILE A 6 -7.07 24.36 12.47
C ILE A 6 -7.45 23.35 11.37
N LEU A 7 -6.84 23.46 10.18
CA LEU A 7 -7.08 22.51 9.08
C LEU A 7 -6.69 21.08 9.46
N ILE A 8 -5.53 20.88 10.08
CA ILE A 8 -5.09 19.55 10.55
C ILE A 8 -6.06 18.99 11.59
N GLY A 9 -6.53 19.81 12.53
CA GLY A 9 -7.52 19.41 13.52
C GLY A 9 -8.83 18.96 12.87
N LEU A 10 -9.34 19.77 11.93
CA LEU A 10 -10.60 19.50 11.24
C LEU A 10 -10.52 18.25 10.34
N LEU A 11 -9.41 18.08 9.61
CA LEU A 11 -9.13 16.87 8.84
C LEU A 11 -9.04 15.63 9.72
N SER A 12 -8.35 15.73 10.86
CA SER A 12 -8.19 14.62 11.79
C SER A 12 -9.55 14.17 12.34
N VAL A 13 -10.36 15.12 12.81
CA VAL A 13 -11.71 14.84 13.32
C VAL A 13 -12.60 14.23 12.25
N SER A 14 -12.65 14.84 11.05
CA SER A 14 -13.48 14.35 9.94
C SER A 14 -13.09 12.93 9.51
N THR A 15 -11.79 12.65 9.41
CA THR A 15 -11.29 11.33 8.98
C THR A 15 -11.57 10.28 10.05
N TYR A 16 -11.38 10.63 11.33
CA TYR A 16 -11.61 9.70 12.42
C TYR A 16 -13.10 9.39 12.59
N LEU A 17 -13.97 10.41 12.56
CA LEU A 17 -15.42 10.21 12.64
C LEU A 17 -15.94 9.30 11.52
N SER A 18 -15.53 9.56 10.28
CA SER A 18 -15.93 8.74 9.13
C SER A 18 -15.56 7.26 9.32
N ARG A 19 -14.37 6.99 9.86
CA ARG A 19 -13.92 5.62 10.15
C ARG A 19 -14.67 4.98 11.31
N VAL A 20 -14.89 5.71 12.41
CA VAL A 20 -15.60 5.19 13.59
C VAL A 20 -17.04 4.84 13.23
N ILE A 21 -17.75 5.74 12.54
CA ILE A 21 -19.13 5.50 12.07
C ILE A 21 -19.19 4.26 11.17
N GLY A 22 -18.22 4.10 10.25
CA GLY A 22 -18.14 2.93 9.39
C GLY A 22 -17.96 1.61 10.15
N VAL A 23 -17.09 1.61 11.17
CA VAL A 23 -16.85 0.44 12.02
C VAL A 23 -18.07 0.12 12.88
N GLU A 24 -18.69 1.14 13.47
CA GLU A 24 -19.83 1.00 14.38
C GLU A 24 -21.10 0.56 13.65
N PHE A 25 -21.32 1.03 12.42
CA PHE A 25 -22.43 0.56 11.56
C PHE A 25 -22.28 -0.90 11.11
N MET A 26 -21.03 -1.38 11.06
CA MET A 26 -20.69 -2.74 10.67
C MET A 26 -20.55 -3.68 11.89
N SER A 27 -20.46 -3.10 13.09
CA SER A 27 -20.44 -3.81 14.37
C SER A 27 -21.80 -4.48 14.62
N GLY A 28 -21.79 -5.81 14.79
CA GLY A 28 -22.97 -6.58 15.18
C GLY A 28 -23.89 -7.05 14.03
N ARG A 29 -23.53 -6.81 12.77
CA ARG A 29 -24.26 -7.39 11.61
C ARG A 29 -23.59 -8.67 11.11
N GLU A 30 -24.38 -9.73 10.92
CA GLU A 30 -23.90 -10.93 10.24
C GLU A 30 -23.59 -10.60 8.78
N MET A 31 -22.31 -10.65 8.43
CA MET A 31 -21.86 -10.40 7.06
C MET A 31 -22.25 -11.58 6.17
N ASN A 32 -22.99 -11.30 5.10
CA ASN A 32 -23.26 -12.26 4.04
C ASN A 32 -21.93 -12.84 3.50
N PRO A 33 -21.80 -14.16 3.27
CA PRO A 33 -20.58 -14.80 2.78
C PRO A 33 -19.94 -14.10 1.57
N THR A 34 -20.73 -13.53 0.66
CA THR A 34 -20.21 -12.77 -0.49
C THR A 34 -19.51 -11.48 -0.07
N LEU A 35 -20.09 -10.74 0.89
CA LEU A 35 -19.46 -9.53 1.44
C LEU A 35 -18.15 -9.87 2.16
N ARG A 36 -18.14 -10.96 2.93
CA ARG A 36 -16.93 -11.43 3.62
C ARG A 36 -15.80 -11.76 2.65
N MET A 37 -16.10 -12.44 1.54
CA MET A 37 -15.11 -12.68 0.50
C MET A 37 -14.62 -11.36 -0.11
N TYR A 38 -15.51 -10.43 -0.44
CA TYR A 38 -15.14 -9.12 -0.98
C TYR A 38 -14.16 -8.37 -0.05
N PHE A 39 -14.48 -8.25 1.23
CA PHE A 39 -13.61 -7.56 2.20
C PHE A 39 -12.26 -8.24 2.42
N ASN A 40 -12.14 -9.55 2.20
CA ASN A 40 -10.84 -10.23 2.25
C ASN A 40 -9.96 -9.88 1.02
N TYR A 41 -10.55 -9.65 -0.15
CA TYR A 41 -9.80 -9.29 -1.35
C TYR A 41 -9.46 -7.80 -1.46
N VAL A 42 -10.26 -6.92 -0.83
CA VAL A 42 -10.04 -5.47 -0.87
C VAL A 42 -8.63 -5.06 -0.43
N PRO A 43 -8.09 -5.48 0.73
CA PRO A 43 -6.74 -5.12 1.15
C PRO A 43 -5.67 -5.56 0.15
N ILE A 44 -5.80 -6.78 -0.38
CA ILE A 44 -4.85 -7.36 -1.34
C ILE A 44 -4.89 -6.59 -2.66
N ALA A 45 -6.08 -6.23 -3.14
CA ALA A 45 -6.27 -5.43 -4.34
C ALA A 45 -5.69 -4.02 -4.18
N ILE A 46 -5.90 -3.36 -3.04
CA ILE A 46 -5.36 -2.03 -2.76
C ILE A 46 -3.83 -2.08 -2.72
N ILE A 47 -3.24 -3.04 -2.01
CA ILE A 47 -1.78 -3.19 -1.94
C ILE A 47 -1.20 -3.45 -3.34
N SER A 48 -1.84 -4.33 -4.13
CA SER A 48 -1.43 -4.61 -5.50
C SER A 48 -1.48 -3.36 -6.38
N ALA A 49 -2.57 -2.58 -6.32
CA ALA A 49 -2.71 -1.33 -7.07
C ALA A 49 -1.67 -0.28 -6.65
N LEU A 50 -1.35 -0.19 -5.36
CA LEU A 50 -0.30 0.71 -4.86
C LEU A 50 1.09 0.32 -5.37
N ILE A 51 1.40 -0.98 -5.39
CA ILE A 51 2.67 -1.49 -5.94
C ILE A 51 2.75 -1.20 -7.44
N VAL A 52 1.67 -1.46 -8.19
CA VAL A 52 1.61 -1.17 -9.63
C VAL A 52 1.79 0.32 -9.91
N ASN A 53 1.17 1.21 -9.13
CA ASN A 53 1.40 2.66 -9.25
C ASN A 53 2.84 3.07 -8.95
N GLN A 54 3.53 2.38 -8.03
CA GLN A 54 4.95 2.67 -7.79
C GLN A 54 5.83 2.20 -8.95
N ILE A 55 5.50 1.05 -9.56
CA ILE A 55 6.20 0.55 -10.75
C ILE A 55 5.96 1.48 -11.95
N LEU A 56 4.72 1.92 -12.14
CA LEU A 56 4.30 2.84 -13.19
C LEU A 56 4.40 4.26 -12.65
N THR A 57 5.63 4.76 -12.49
CA THR A 57 5.82 6.14 -12.05
C THR A 57 5.43 7.08 -13.20
N PRO A 58 4.46 8.00 -13.00
CA PRO A 58 4.19 9.02 -13.99
C PRO A 58 5.36 10.01 -13.98
N ALA A 59 6.21 9.95 -15.00
CA ALA A 59 7.17 11.01 -15.28
C ALA A 59 6.54 11.88 -16.37
N ASP A 60 6.17 13.11 -16.02
CA ASP A 60 5.76 14.16 -16.96
C ASP A 60 4.69 13.76 -18.01
N GLY A 61 3.72 12.95 -17.61
CA GLY A 61 2.62 12.52 -18.48
C GLY A 61 2.89 11.28 -19.33
N GLU A 62 4.09 10.70 -19.26
CA GLU A 62 4.41 9.41 -19.85
C GLU A 62 4.41 8.31 -18.78
N ILE A 63 3.85 7.15 -19.14
CA ILE A 63 3.86 5.96 -18.29
C ILE A 63 5.26 5.32 -18.43
N VAL A 64 6.17 5.70 -17.54
CA VAL A 64 7.53 5.14 -17.51
C VAL A 64 7.59 4.02 -16.48
N ILE A 65 8.08 2.86 -16.92
CA ILE A 65 8.30 1.73 -16.03
C ILE A 65 9.58 1.97 -15.23
N SER A 66 9.44 2.07 -13.91
CA SER A 66 10.57 2.16 -12.99
C SER A 66 11.20 0.78 -12.80
N PHE A 67 12.22 0.47 -13.62
CA PHE A 67 13.01 -0.76 -13.50
C PHE A 67 13.57 -1.02 -12.09
N PRO A 68 14.07 -0.02 -11.33
CA PRO A 68 14.58 -0.27 -9.98
C PRO A 68 13.50 -0.77 -9.01
N ILE A 69 12.30 -0.22 -9.10
CA ILE A 69 11.15 -0.60 -8.25
C ILE A 69 10.66 -1.99 -8.65
N LEU A 70 10.55 -2.26 -9.95
CA LEU A 70 10.16 -3.59 -10.46
C LEU A 70 11.11 -4.69 -9.97
N ILE A 71 12.42 -4.45 -10.08
CA ILE A 71 13.45 -5.41 -9.67
C ILE A 71 13.43 -5.61 -8.15
N GLY A 72 13.27 -4.53 -7.36
CA GLY A 72 13.12 -4.63 -5.90
C GLY A 72 11.87 -5.44 -5.48
N CYS A 73 10.74 -5.24 -6.16
CA CYS A 73 9.52 -6.01 -5.92
C CYS A 73 9.68 -7.50 -6.29
N LEU A 74 10.29 -7.80 -7.44
CA LEU A 74 10.57 -9.19 -7.85
C LEU A 74 11.52 -9.89 -6.88
N ALA A 75 12.58 -9.20 -6.45
CA ALA A 75 13.50 -9.73 -5.46
C ALA A 75 12.78 -10.06 -4.14
N THR A 76 11.95 -9.14 -3.64
CA THR A 76 11.12 -9.38 -2.43
C THR A 76 10.24 -10.62 -2.60
N ALA A 77 9.58 -10.77 -3.74
CA ALA A 77 8.69 -11.89 -4.04
C ALA A 77 9.42 -13.24 -4.12
N ILE A 78 10.64 -13.24 -4.67
CA ILE A 78 11.48 -14.45 -4.72
C ILE A 78 11.96 -14.80 -3.31
N THR A 79 12.47 -13.82 -2.56
CA THR A 79 13.00 -14.05 -1.21
C THR A 79 11.91 -14.53 -0.25
N ILE A 80 10.70 -13.98 -0.32
CA ILE A 80 9.61 -14.43 0.57
C ILE A 80 9.17 -15.85 0.27
N LYS A 81 9.22 -16.28 -1.00
CA LYS A 81 8.93 -17.66 -1.40
C LYS A 81 9.97 -18.66 -0.88
N ILE A 82 11.21 -18.22 -0.65
CA ILE A 82 12.30 -19.07 -0.15
C ILE A 82 12.34 -19.07 1.39
N ILE A 83 12.31 -17.89 2.01
CA ILE A 83 12.57 -17.72 3.44
C ILE A 83 11.28 -17.84 4.27
N ASN A 84 10.09 -17.64 3.66
CA ASN A 84 8.79 -17.58 4.35
C ASN A 84 8.73 -16.58 5.53
N MET A 85 9.67 -15.62 5.59
CA MET A 85 9.71 -14.56 6.59
C MET A 85 9.61 -13.19 5.91
N PHE A 86 8.62 -12.41 6.33
CA PHE A 86 8.31 -11.10 5.74
C PHE A 86 9.45 -10.08 5.90
N LEU A 87 9.91 -9.89 7.13
CA LEU A 87 10.86 -8.84 7.50
C LEU A 87 12.19 -8.91 6.71
N PRO A 88 12.93 -10.04 6.68
CA PRO A 88 14.17 -10.14 5.92
C PRO A 88 13.96 -10.03 4.41
N SER A 89 12.81 -10.48 3.90
CA SER A 89 12.49 -10.42 2.47
C SER A 89 12.30 -8.99 1.99
N VAL A 90 11.62 -8.15 2.79
CA VAL A 90 11.45 -6.72 2.50
C VAL A 90 12.79 -5.99 2.55
N VAL A 91 13.64 -6.27 3.54
CA VAL A 91 14.98 -5.66 3.64
C VAL A 91 15.84 -5.98 2.41
N ILE A 92 15.84 -7.23 1.96
CA ILE A 92 16.58 -7.67 0.77
C ILE A 92 16.04 -6.98 -0.49
N GLY A 93 14.71 -6.90 -0.63
CA GLY A 93 14.07 -6.21 -1.74
C GLY A 93 14.39 -4.72 -1.82
N ILE A 94 14.35 -4.01 -0.68
CA ILE A 94 14.72 -2.60 -0.60
C ILE A 94 16.20 -2.42 -0.94
N ALA A 95 17.09 -3.26 -0.39
CA ALA A 95 18.52 -3.20 -0.67
C ALA A 95 18.79 -3.36 -2.17
N ILE A 96 18.16 -4.35 -2.82
CA ILE A 96 18.30 -4.58 -4.26
C ILE A 96 17.71 -3.41 -5.06
N GLY A 97 16.53 -2.89 -4.70
CA GLY A 97 15.92 -1.76 -5.39
C GLY A 97 16.78 -0.49 -5.35
N ILE A 98 17.39 -0.19 -4.19
CA ILE A 98 18.34 0.93 -4.04
C ILE A 98 19.59 0.70 -4.87
N LEU A 99 20.15 -0.52 -4.84
CA LEU A 99 21.37 -0.86 -5.58
C LEU A 99 21.14 -0.76 -7.09
N THR A 100 19.97 -1.19 -7.56
CA THR A 100 19.55 -1.08 -8.96
C THR A 100 19.37 0.38 -9.37
N ARG A 101 18.81 1.23 -8.51
CA ARG A 101 18.68 2.68 -8.75
C ARG A 101 20.03 3.41 -8.79
N TYR A 102 21.05 2.88 -8.11
CA TYR A 102 22.37 3.49 -8.12
C TYR A 102 23.18 3.12 -9.37
N PHE A 103 22.93 1.93 -9.93
CA PHE A 103 23.64 1.43 -11.12
C PHE A 103 22.99 1.78 -12.46
N LEU A 104 21.74 2.26 -12.46
CA LEU A 104 20.89 2.44 -13.65
C LEU A 104 20.20 3.81 -13.59
#